data_AF-A0A3D8M430-F1
#
_entry.id   AF-A0A3D8M430-F1
#
_cell.length_a   1.000
_cell.length_b   1.000
_cell.length_c   1.000
_cell.angle_alpha   90.00
_cell.angle_beta   90.00
_cell.angle_gamma   90.00
#
_symmetry.space_group_name_H-M   'P 1'
#
loop_
_entity.id
_entity.type
_entity.pdbx_description
1 polymer ?
#
loop_
_entity_poly.entity_id
_entity_poly.type
_entity_poly.pdbx_seq_one_letter_code
_entity_poly.pdbx_strand_id
1 'polypeptide(L)'
;MDERDEKALSDIEKFGCHVLKVMEGDGEPCFSYSIGINKKQCKPDLIIVGLKLDLAHSIINNYKNRLLAGESFEPGKYYSDFLEGFDVCFIKMDKSYYEEYVGWGLWLHDGDDFEMLQLIWPTTDGFWPWFNDTSKFYRWAKPILNESGALSEI
;
A
#
# COMPACT_ATOMS: atom_id res chain seq x y z
N MET A 1 5.81 -8.89 24.47
CA MET A 1 6.01 -7.77 23.55
C MET A 1 7.50 -7.70 23.31
N ASP A 2 7.92 -7.95 22.09
CA ASP A 2 9.34 -7.91 21.72
C ASP A 2 9.76 -6.47 21.34
N GLU A 3 11.05 -6.25 21.09
CA GLU A 3 11.58 -4.92 20.72
C GLU A 3 10.97 -4.37 19.42
N ARG A 4 10.50 -5.25 18.51
CA ARG A 4 9.89 -4.84 17.24
C ARG A 4 8.46 -4.35 17.48
N ASP A 5 7.71 -5.03 18.34
CA ASP A 5 6.39 -4.61 18.78
C ASP A 5 6.45 -3.21 19.42
N GLU A 6 7.40 -3.00 20.35
CA GLU A 6 7.59 -1.73 21.03
C GLU A 6 7.94 -0.60 20.05
N LYS A 7 8.81 -0.89 19.07
CA LYS A 7 9.17 0.07 18.03
C LYS A 7 7.96 0.42 17.16
N ALA A 8 7.17 -0.56 16.74
CA ALA A 8 5.98 -0.33 15.93
C ALA A 8 4.99 0.59 16.66
N LEU A 9 4.68 0.29 17.92
CA LEU A 9 3.78 1.10 18.74
C LEU A 9 4.33 2.52 18.97
N SER A 10 5.63 2.65 19.23
CA SER A 10 6.30 3.95 19.41
C SER A 10 6.26 4.80 18.14
N ASP A 11 6.52 4.20 16.97
CA ASP A 11 6.45 4.87 15.69
C ASP A 11 5.01 5.32 15.37
N ILE A 12 4.01 4.47 15.65
CA ILE A 12 2.60 4.83 15.48
C ILE A 12 2.21 6.00 16.38
N GLU A 13 2.64 6.01 17.64
CA GLU A 13 2.36 7.12 18.56
C GLU A 13 3.00 8.43 18.09
N LYS A 14 4.27 8.35 17.69
CA LYS A 14 5.07 9.53 17.35
C LYS A 14 4.78 10.10 15.96
N PHE A 15 4.57 9.24 14.98
CA PHE A 15 4.49 9.62 13.56
C PHE A 15 3.14 9.36 12.93
N GLY A 16 2.20 8.75 13.66
CA GLY A 16 0.85 8.41 13.18
C GLY A 16 0.76 7.10 12.41
N CYS A 17 1.89 6.48 12.05
CA CYS A 17 1.95 5.14 11.48
C CYS A 17 3.36 4.54 11.65
N HIS A 18 3.45 3.23 11.52
CA HIS A 18 4.71 2.52 11.31
C HIS A 18 4.72 1.92 9.89
N VAL A 19 5.84 2.02 9.17
CA VAL A 19 5.97 1.50 7.81
C VAL A 19 6.88 0.28 7.80
N LEU A 20 6.32 -0.86 7.41
CA LEU A 20 7.05 -2.10 7.22
C LEU A 20 7.57 -2.20 5.79
N LYS A 21 8.79 -2.74 5.65
CA LYS A 21 9.47 -2.98 4.37
C LYS A 21 9.74 -4.48 4.26
N VAL A 22 9.18 -5.13 3.25
CA VAL A 22 9.38 -6.55 2.97
C VAL A 22 10.24 -6.67 1.71
N MET A 23 11.40 -7.30 1.87
CA MET A 23 12.36 -7.51 0.79
C MET A 23 11.81 -8.50 -0.23
N GLU A 24 12.35 -8.45 -1.45
CA GLU A 24 12.04 -9.41 -2.51
C GLU A 24 12.35 -10.84 -2.04
N GLY A 25 11.42 -11.77 -2.31
CA GLY A 25 11.54 -13.19 -2.03
C GLY A 25 11.74 -14.02 -3.30
N ASP A 26 11.78 -15.34 -3.16
CA ASP A 26 11.88 -16.26 -4.31
C ASP A 26 10.62 -16.16 -5.20
N GLY A 27 10.67 -15.28 -6.20
CA GLY A 27 9.58 -15.09 -7.15
C GLY A 27 8.48 -14.14 -6.67
N GLU A 28 8.71 -13.32 -5.64
CA GLU A 28 7.77 -12.30 -5.17
C GLU A 28 8.42 -10.91 -5.08
N PRO A 29 7.77 -9.85 -5.59
CA PRO A 29 8.31 -8.51 -5.55
C PRO A 29 8.40 -7.96 -4.12
N CYS A 30 9.35 -7.08 -3.88
CA CYS A 30 9.38 -6.32 -2.63
C CYS A 30 8.12 -5.44 -2.47
N PHE A 31 7.72 -5.20 -1.23
CA PHE A 31 6.59 -4.34 -0.92
C PHE A 31 6.79 -3.58 0.39
N SER A 32 6.00 -2.52 0.57
CA SER A 32 5.94 -1.78 1.83
C SER A 32 4.49 -1.50 2.19
N TYR A 33 4.18 -1.51 3.48
CA TYR A 33 2.84 -1.19 3.96
C TYR A 33 2.88 -0.43 5.28
N SER A 34 1.86 0.39 5.51
CA SER A 34 1.66 1.04 6.81
C SER A 34 0.84 0.18 7.75
N ILE A 35 1.06 0.40 9.03
CA ILE A 35 0.11 0.07 10.09
C ILE A 35 -0.10 1.30 10.96
N GLY A 36 -1.31 1.45 11.49
CA GLY A 36 -1.65 2.46 12.48
C GLY A 36 -2.29 3.73 11.92
N ILE A 37 -2.33 3.92 10.59
CA ILE A 37 -3.15 4.99 9.99
C ILE A 37 -4.62 4.74 10.37
N ASN A 38 -5.06 3.48 10.30
CA ASN A 38 -6.39 3.10 10.73
C ASN A 38 -6.63 3.43 12.20
N LYS A 39 -5.73 3.02 13.11
CA LYS A 39 -5.85 3.34 14.54
C LYS A 39 -5.85 4.83 14.86
N LYS A 40 -5.07 5.63 14.15
CA LYS A 40 -4.86 7.06 14.47
C LYS A 40 -5.85 7.99 13.79
N GLN A 41 -6.36 7.61 12.62
CA GLN A 41 -7.15 8.49 11.76
C GLN A 41 -8.48 7.89 11.34
N CYS A 42 -8.76 6.62 11.67
CA CYS A 42 -9.92 5.86 11.17
C CYS A 42 -9.99 5.87 9.62
N LYS A 43 -8.82 5.80 8.97
CA LYS A 43 -8.64 5.76 7.52
C LYS A 43 -7.91 4.48 7.10
N PRO A 44 -8.06 4.01 5.86
CA PRO A 44 -7.36 2.80 5.42
C PRO A 44 -5.84 2.94 5.53
N ASP A 45 -5.18 1.88 5.97
CA ASP A 45 -3.73 1.73 5.81
C ASP A 45 -3.40 1.43 4.33
N LEU A 46 -2.13 1.57 3.94
CA LEU A 46 -1.72 1.54 2.52
C LEU A 46 -0.64 0.49 2.28
N ILE A 47 -0.79 -0.32 1.23
CA ILE A 47 0.25 -1.20 0.69
C ILE A 47 0.71 -0.75 -0.71
N ILE A 48 2.01 -0.86 -0.96
CA ILE A 48 2.64 -0.57 -2.24
C ILE A 48 3.56 -1.73 -2.61
N VAL A 49 3.29 -2.36 -3.75
CA VAL A 49 4.04 -3.53 -4.25
C VAL A 49 4.87 -3.13 -5.47
N GLY A 50 6.11 -3.63 -5.53
CA GLY A 50 7.00 -3.49 -6.70
C GLY A 50 7.73 -2.15 -6.84
N LEU A 51 7.55 -1.20 -5.91
CA LEU A 51 8.36 0.02 -5.85
C LEU A 51 9.57 -0.16 -4.94
N LYS A 52 10.64 0.59 -5.23
CA LYS A 52 11.81 0.69 -4.33
C LYS A 52 11.34 1.06 -2.93
N LEU A 53 11.80 0.33 -1.92
CA LEU A 53 11.31 0.43 -0.54
C LEU A 53 11.39 1.84 0.06
N ASP A 54 12.41 2.62 -0.28
CA ASP A 54 12.53 4.01 0.19
C ASP A 54 11.53 4.95 -0.48
N LEU A 55 11.26 4.74 -1.77
CA LEU A 55 10.22 5.47 -2.49
C LEU A 55 8.83 5.12 -1.93
N ALA A 56 8.54 3.83 -1.77
CA ALA A 56 7.28 3.37 -1.19
C ALA A 56 7.07 3.95 0.23
N HIS A 57 8.11 3.95 1.06
CA HIS A 57 8.07 4.55 2.39
C HIS A 57 7.74 6.06 2.35
N SER A 58 8.34 6.81 1.41
CA SER A 58 8.05 8.23 1.23
C SER A 58 6.60 8.45 0.79
N ILE A 59 6.10 7.66 -0.16
CA ILE A 59 4.72 7.73 -0.66
C ILE A 59 3.71 7.43 0.46
N ILE A 60 3.94 6.39 1.27
CA ILE A 60 3.07 6.03 2.39
C ILE A 60 2.99 7.17 3.42
N ASN A 61 4.12 7.81 3.75
CA ASN A 61 4.13 8.95 4.66
C ASN A 61 3.41 10.17 4.06
N ASN A 62 3.56 10.41 2.76
CA ASN A 62 2.82 11.46 2.05
C ASN A 62 1.31 11.18 2.11
N TYR A 63 0.87 9.96 1.79
CA TYR A 63 -0.53 9.53 1.91
C TYR A 63 -1.11 9.81 3.30
N LYS A 64 -0.40 9.36 4.36
CA LYS A 64 -0.78 9.64 5.75
C LYS A 64 -0.91 11.14 6.02
N ASN A 65 0.04 11.97 5.57
CA ASN A 65 0.01 13.41 5.80
C ASN A 65 -1.15 14.10 5.06
N ARG A 66 -1.47 13.66 3.84
CA ARG A 66 -2.61 14.16 3.07
C ARG A 66 -3.94 13.81 3.71
N LEU A 67 -4.08 12.58 4.23
CA LEU A 67 -5.23 12.20 5.05
C LEU A 67 -5.41 13.11 6.27
N LEU A 68 -4.31 13.41 6.99
CA LEU A 68 -4.33 14.34 8.13
C LEU A 68 -4.73 15.77 7.73
N ALA A 69 -4.37 16.19 6.52
CA ALA A 69 -4.77 17.49 5.96
C ALA A 69 -6.26 17.53 5.54
N GLY A 70 -6.99 16.40 5.66
CA GLY A 70 -8.41 16.30 5.36
C GLY A 70 -8.72 15.80 3.95
N GLU A 71 -7.72 15.37 3.20
CA GLU A 71 -7.95 14.74 1.89
C GLU A 71 -8.52 13.32 2.05
N SER A 72 -9.28 12.88 1.06
CA SER A 72 -9.86 11.54 1.00
C SER A 72 -9.45 10.83 -0.28
N PHE A 73 -9.00 9.59 -0.15
CA PHE A 73 -8.62 8.74 -1.28
C PHE A 73 -9.66 7.65 -1.47
N GLU A 74 -10.41 7.77 -2.55
CA GLU A 74 -11.39 6.78 -2.99
C GLU A 74 -10.77 5.84 -4.05
N PRO A 75 -11.06 4.52 -3.96
CA PRO A 75 -10.72 3.58 -5.01
C PRO A 75 -11.28 3.99 -6.37
N GLY A 76 -10.55 3.69 -7.44
CA GLY A 76 -11.03 3.98 -8.80
C GLY A 76 -10.97 5.47 -9.18
N LYS A 77 -10.02 6.22 -8.62
CA LYS A 77 -9.73 7.60 -9.01
C LYS A 77 -8.22 7.80 -9.14
N TYR A 78 -7.83 8.71 -10.04
CA TYR A 78 -6.45 9.13 -10.21
C TYR A 78 -6.10 10.27 -9.24
N TYR A 79 -4.89 10.21 -8.69
CA TYR A 79 -4.33 11.23 -7.82
C TYR A 79 -2.92 11.57 -8.26
N SER A 80 -2.65 12.87 -8.41
CA SER A 80 -1.34 13.40 -8.68
C SER A 80 -0.50 13.53 -7.41
N ASP A 81 0.76 13.91 -7.57
CA ASP A 81 1.67 14.34 -6.49
C ASP A 81 2.04 13.25 -5.47
N PHE A 82 1.84 11.99 -5.85
CA PHE A 82 2.41 10.83 -5.16
C PHE A 82 3.70 10.37 -5.82
N LEU A 83 3.75 10.39 -7.14
CA LEU A 83 4.89 10.00 -7.96
C LEU A 83 5.17 11.13 -8.96
N GLU A 84 6.43 11.58 -9.05
CA GLU A 84 6.78 12.70 -9.92
C GLU A 84 6.50 12.36 -11.39
N GLY A 85 5.67 13.18 -12.05
CA GLY A 85 5.32 13.02 -13.46
C GLY A 85 4.26 11.95 -13.74
N PHE A 86 3.69 11.29 -12.72
CA PHE A 86 2.72 10.21 -12.90
C PHE A 86 1.60 10.29 -11.88
N ASP A 87 0.37 10.07 -12.36
CA ASP A 87 -0.76 9.81 -11.49
C ASP A 87 -0.67 8.40 -10.89
N VAL A 88 -1.29 8.23 -9.73
CA VAL A 88 -1.50 6.93 -9.09
C VAL A 88 -2.98 6.68 -8.90
N CYS A 89 -3.37 5.41 -8.76
CA CYS A 89 -4.72 5.04 -8.37
C CYS A 89 -4.70 4.18 -7.11
N PHE A 90 -5.78 4.20 -6.35
CA PHE A 90 -5.98 3.28 -5.23
C PHE A 90 -7.01 2.21 -5.61
N ILE A 91 -6.83 1.01 -5.07
CA ILE A 91 -7.86 -0.02 -5.05
C ILE A 91 -8.03 -0.57 -3.64
N LYS A 92 -9.23 -1.09 -3.35
CA LYS A 92 -9.47 -1.81 -2.10
C LYS A 92 -8.75 -3.16 -2.15
N MET A 93 -7.97 -3.44 -1.12
CA MET A 93 -7.37 -4.75 -0.92
C MET A 93 -8.42 -5.71 -0.36
N ASP A 94 -8.48 -6.91 -0.91
CA ASP A 94 -9.35 -7.97 -0.41
C ASP A 94 -8.77 -8.61 0.85
N LYS A 95 -9.67 -8.99 1.78
CA LYS A 95 -9.27 -9.57 3.07
C LYS A 95 -8.59 -10.93 2.93
N SER A 96 -8.81 -11.66 1.83
CA SER A 96 -8.12 -12.93 1.57
C SER A 96 -6.60 -12.80 1.49
N TYR A 97 -6.09 -11.60 1.18
CA TYR A 97 -4.65 -11.32 1.15
C TYR A 97 -4.07 -10.87 2.50
N TYR A 98 -4.88 -10.70 3.55
CA TYR A 98 -4.40 -10.10 4.78
C TYR A 98 -3.39 -10.97 5.52
N GLU A 99 -3.63 -12.28 5.58
CA GLU A 99 -2.74 -13.24 6.23
C GLU A 99 -1.38 -13.32 5.54
N GLU A 100 -1.36 -13.22 4.21
CA GLU A 100 -0.15 -13.32 3.40
C GLU A 100 0.72 -12.05 3.45
N TYR A 101 0.10 -10.86 3.34
CA TYR A 101 0.84 -9.61 3.14
C TYR A 101 0.99 -8.76 4.41
N VAL A 102 -0.01 -8.75 5.30
CA VAL A 102 -0.15 -7.69 6.32
C VAL A 102 -0.36 -8.25 7.73
N GLY A 103 0.39 -9.29 8.08
CA GLY A 103 0.34 -9.94 9.39
C GLY A 103 0.54 -8.99 10.59
N TRP A 104 1.32 -7.91 10.43
CA TRP A 104 1.45 -6.88 11.47
C TRP A 104 0.18 -6.03 11.66
N GLY A 105 -0.60 -5.84 10.59
CA GLY A 105 -1.91 -5.20 10.68
C GLY A 105 -2.89 -6.07 11.48
N LEU A 106 -2.93 -7.38 11.16
CA LEU A 106 -3.73 -8.36 11.91
C LEU A 106 -3.35 -8.38 13.39
N TRP A 107 -2.06 -8.42 13.70
CA TRP A 107 -1.56 -8.37 15.08
C TRP A 107 -1.99 -7.08 15.81
N LEU A 108 -1.90 -5.91 15.16
CA LEU A 108 -2.23 -4.62 15.77
C LEU A 108 -3.73 -4.47 16.07
N HIS A 109 -4.58 -5.10 15.25
CA HIS A 109 -6.03 -5.02 15.32
C HIS A 109 -6.70 -6.23 16.00
N ASP A 110 -5.94 -7.25 16.38
CA ASP A 110 -6.45 -8.54 16.89
C ASP A 110 -7.49 -9.18 15.95
N GLY A 111 -7.26 -9.07 14.64
CA GLY A 111 -8.19 -9.50 13.60
C GLY A 111 -8.11 -8.65 12.34
N ASP A 112 -9.09 -8.84 11.44
CA ASP A 112 -9.16 -8.19 10.12
C ASP A 112 -10.06 -6.95 10.07
N ASP A 113 -10.43 -6.39 11.23
CA ASP A 113 -11.33 -5.23 11.34
C ASP A 113 -10.60 -3.91 11.06
N PHE A 114 -10.02 -3.83 9.86
CA PHE A 114 -9.41 -2.63 9.30
C PHE A 114 -9.44 -2.69 7.77
N GLU A 115 -9.36 -1.53 7.13
CA GLU A 115 -9.31 -1.41 5.68
C GLU A 115 -7.88 -1.17 5.20
N MET A 116 -7.54 -1.80 4.08
CA MET A 116 -6.30 -1.60 3.35
C MET A 116 -6.61 -1.14 1.93
N LEU A 117 -5.85 -0.13 1.47
CA LEU A 117 -5.78 0.23 0.06
C LEU A 117 -4.46 -0.27 -0.52
N GLN A 118 -4.48 -0.63 -1.80
CA GLN A 118 -3.28 -0.82 -2.59
C GLN A 118 -3.10 0.40 -3.51
N LEU A 119 -1.90 0.98 -3.51
CA LEU A 119 -1.52 1.99 -4.50
C LEU A 119 -1.04 1.33 -5.78
N ILE A 120 -1.67 1.68 -6.88
CA ILE A 120 -1.34 1.28 -8.24
C ILE A 120 -0.64 2.43 -8.95
N TRP A 121 0.52 2.12 -9.52
CA TRP A 121 1.39 3.06 -10.21
C TRP A 121 1.62 2.61 -11.67
N PRO A 122 1.69 3.53 -12.64
CA PRO A 122 1.90 3.22 -14.05
C PRO A 122 3.34 2.77 -14.32
N THR A 123 3.64 2.25 -15.51
CA THR A 123 5.03 2.00 -15.94
C THR A 123 5.81 3.31 -16.06
N THR A 124 7.13 3.23 -16.20
CA THR A 124 7.99 4.40 -16.49
C THR A 124 7.64 5.10 -17.81
N ASP A 125 6.93 4.42 -18.70
CA ASP A 125 6.42 4.97 -19.96
C ASP A 125 4.97 5.47 -19.84
N GLY A 126 4.40 5.47 -18.63
CA GLY A 126 3.04 5.95 -18.35
C GLY A 126 1.93 4.95 -18.65
N PHE A 127 2.26 3.69 -18.99
CA PHE A 127 1.23 2.68 -19.27
C PHE A 127 0.65 2.10 -17.98
N TRP A 128 -0.67 1.95 -17.94
CA TRP A 128 -1.35 1.35 -16.79
C TRP A 128 -1.39 -0.19 -16.87
N PRO A 129 -1.50 -0.89 -15.71
CA PRO A 129 -1.54 -2.35 -15.66
C PRO A 129 -2.59 -3.01 -16.56
N TRP A 130 -3.72 -2.34 -16.78
CA TRP A 130 -4.83 -2.83 -17.61
C TRP A 130 -4.62 -2.64 -19.13
N PHE A 131 -3.56 -1.94 -19.57
CA PHE A 131 -3.20 -1.93 -20.99
C PHE A 131 -2.51 -3.25 -21.36
N ASN A 132 -2.95 -3.82 -22.48
CA ASN A 132 -2.65 -5.20 -22.91
C ASN A 132 -1.15 -5.48 -23.17
N ASP A 133 -0.31 -4.44 -23.19
CA ASP A 133 1.12 -4.49 -23.49
C ASP A 133 2.03 -4.36 -22.25
N THR A 134 1.50 -4.62 -21.05
CA THR A 134 2.33 -4.69 -19.85
C THR A 134 3.20 -5.96 -19.89
N SER A 135 4.52 -5.76 -19.93
CA SER A 135 5.51 -6.84 -19.97
C SER A 135 5.31 -7.86 -18.85
N LYS A 136 5.80 -9.11 -19.03
CA LYS A 136 5.74 -10.16 -18.00
C LYS A 136 6.28 -9.70 -16.63
N PHE A 137 7.28 -8.82 -16.65
CA PHE A 137 7.83 -8.19 -15.45
C PHE A 137 6.81 -7.34 -14.70
N TYR A 138 5.95 -6.59 -15.38
CA TYR A 138 4.94 -5.74 -14.74
C TYR A 138 3.79 -6.54 -14.11
N ARG A 139 3.38 -7.65 -14.72
CA ARG A 139 2.39 -8.56 -14.13
C ARG A 139 2.94 -9.26 -12.89
N TRP A 140 4.23 -9.62 -12.91
CA TRP A 140 4.93 -10.20 -11.78
C TRP A 140 5.17 -9.19 -10.66
N ALA A 141 5.60 -7.97 -10.99
CA ALA A 141 5.95 -6.94 -10.01
C ALA A 141 4.72 -6.29 -9.33
N LYS A 142 3.51 -6.51 -9.86
CA LYS A 142 2.29 -5.86 -9.40
C LYS A 142 1.11 -6.84 -9.33
N PRO A 143 1.10 -7.78 -8.38
CA PRO A 143 -0.12 -8.52 -8.08
C PRO A 143 -1.23 -7.53 -7.71
N ILE A 144 -2.40 -7.69 -8.31
CA ILE A 144 -3.59 -6.89 -7.97
C ILE A 144 -4.28 -7.59 -6.81
N LEU A 145 -4.32 -6.94 -5.66
CA LEU A 145 -4.76 -7.54 -4.40
C LEU A 145 -6.25 -7.30 -4.14
N ASN A 146 -7.08 -7.22 -5.19
CA ASN A 146 -8.54 -7.11 -5.07
C ASN A 146 -9.22 -8.47 -5.24
N GLU A 147 -10.53 -8.54 -5.01
CA GLU A 147 -11.31 -9.80 -5.08
C GLU A 147 -11.13 -10.56 -6.41
N SER A 148 -10.97 -9.83 -7.53
CA SER A 148 -10.89 -10.42 -8.87
C SER A 148 -9.47 -10.78 -9.32
N GLY A 149 -8.43 -10.32 -8.61
CA GLY A 149 -7.04 -10.38 -9.06
C GLY A 149 -6.75 -9.60 -10.36
N ALA A 150 -7.68 -8.74 -10.80
CA ALA A 150 -7.62 -8.03 -12.07
C ALA A 150 -8.10 -6.57 -11.93
N LEU A 151 -7.66 -5.70 -12.84
CA LEU A 151 -8.15 -4.32 -12.94
C LEU A 151 -8.82 -4.11 -14.30
N SER A 152 -10.01 -3.50 -14.29
CA SER A 152 -10.55 -2.82 -15.45
C SER A 152 -9.98 -1.40 -15.53
N GLU A 153 -10.12 -0.76 -16.69
CA GLU A 153 -9.88 0.67 -16.81
C GLU A 153 -10.73 1.44 -15.77
N ILE A 154 -10.10 2.47 -15.20
CA ILE A 154 -10.62 3.30 -14.12
C ILE A 154 -11.06 4.64 -14.69
#